data_AF-A0A1J1LCK5-F1
#
_entry.id   AF-A0A1J1LCK5-F1
#
_cell.length_a   1.000
_cell.length_b   1.000
_cell.length_c   1.000
_cell.angle_alpha   90.00
_cell.angle_beta   90.00
_cell.angle_gamma   90.00
#
_symmetry.space_group_name_H-M   'P 1'
#
loop_
_entity.id
_entity.type
_entity.pdbx_description
1 polymer ?
#
loop_
_entity_poly.entity_id
_entity_poly.type
_entity_poly.pdbx_seq_one_letter_code
_entity_poly.pdbx_strand_id
1 'polypeptide(L)' 'MEIHAQWYGEWSTYWHKYKWQPLCSEHRALSDCLAALNVIKIMAADSDTIEYPEGVEPLDE' A
#
# COMPACT_ATOMS: atom_id res chain seq x y z
N MET A 1 -9.03 5.42 -0.90
CA MET A 1 -7.72 5.13 -0.29
C MET A 1 -7.66 3.80 0.46
N GLU A 2 -8.77 3.08 0.64
CA GLU A 2 -8.75 1.76 1.27
C GLU A 2 -7.89 0.76 0.49
N ILE A 3 -8.00 0.74 -0.85
CA ILE A 3 -7.17 -0.09 -1.74
C ILE A 3 -5.68 0.19 -1.54
N HIS A 4 -5.28 1.47 -1.42
CA HIS A 4 -3.89 1.84 -1.15
C HIS A 4 -3.41 1.35 0.23
N ALA A 5 -4.25 1.48 1.26
CA ALA A 5 -3.93 1.00 2.61
C ALA A 5 -3.79 -0.54 2.66
N GLN A 6 -4.61 -1.25 1.90
CA GLN A 6 -4.53 -2.70 1.73
C GLN A 6 -3.25 -3.10 1.00
N TRP A 7 -2.93 -2.42 -0.11
CA TRP A 7 -1.70 -2.63 -0.88
C TRP A 7 -0.44 -2.35 -0.04
N TYR A 8 -0.45 -1.30 0.79
CA TYR A 8 0.65 -1.03 1.71
C TYR A 8 0.79 -2.08 2.84
N GLY A 9 -0.28 -2.81 3.16
CA GLY A 9 -0.22 -4.00 4.02
C GLY A 9 -0.15 -3.74 5.54
N GLU A 10 -0.28 -2.50 6.01
CA GLU A 10 -0.15 -2.21 7.44
C GLU A 10 -1.45 -2.49 8.22
N TRP A 11 -1.65 -3.75 8.63
CA TRP A 11 -2.80 -4.17 9.42
C TRP A 11 -2.72 -3.69 10.88
N SER A 12 -3.80 -3.10 11.39
CA SER A 12 -3.96 -2.81 12.82
C SER A 12 -4.84 -3.86 13.49
N THR A 13 -4.26 -4.65 14.39
CA THR A 13 -5.01 -5.64 15.21
C THR A 13 -5.97 -4.98 16.19
N TYR A 14 -5.64 -3.80 16.72
CA TYR A 14 -6.52 -3.08 17.63
C TYR A 14 -7.80 -2.58 16.92
N TRP A 15 -7.63 -1.92 15.77
CA TRP A 15 -8.75 -1.35 15.02
C TRP A 15 -9.39 -2.31 14.01
N HIS A 16 -8.82 -3.50 13.83
CA HIS A 16 -9.23 -4.51 12.85
C HIS A 16 -9.38 -3.93 11.43
N LYS A 17 -8.43 -3.10 11.00
CA LYS A 17 -8.42 -2.45 9.69
C LYS A 17 -6.99 -2.09 9.25
N TYR A 18 -6.79 -1.92 7.95
CA TYR A 18 -5.54 -1.38 7.40
C TYR A 18 -5.38 0.10 7.78
N LYS A 19 -4.17 0.49 8.18
CA LYS A 19 -3.87 1.87 8.56
C LYS A 19 -3.87 2.75 7.31
N TRP A 20 -4.52 3.91 7.43
CA TRP A 20 -4.48 4.92 6.39
C TRP A 20 -3.08 5.48 6.23
N GLN A 21 -2.60 5.52 4.98
CA GLN A 21 -1.30 6.06 4.63
C GLN A 21 -1.45 7.45 3.99
N PRO A 22 -0.73 8.47 4.48
CA PRO A 22 -0.79 9.80 3.92
C PRO A 22 -0.20 9.86 2.52
N LEU A 23 -0.93 10.50 1.61
CA LEU A 23 -0.38 10.99 0.36
C LEU A 23 0.25 12.34 0.70
N CYS A 24 1.58 12.41 0.82
CA CYS A 24 2.30 13.65 1.11
C CYS A 24 2.09 14.69 0.00
N SER A 25 1.02 15.45 0.08
CA SER A 25 0.68 16.53 -0.83
C SER A 25 0.57 17.86 -0.08
N GLU A 26 0.93 18.95 -0.75
CA GLU A 26 0.91 20.32 -0.22
C GLU A 26 -0.53 20.89 -0.04
N HIS A 27 -1.51 20.04 0.23
CA HIS A 27 -2.94 20.37 0.39
C HIS A 27 -3.53 21.20 -0.77
N ARG A 28 -3.00 21.01 -1.98
CA ARG A 28 -3.53 21.60 -3.22
C ARG A 28 -4.17 20.50 -4.04
N ALA A 29 -5.37 20.76 -4.55
CA ALA A 29 -6.13 19.78 -5.34
C ALA A 29 -5.32 19.18 -6.50
N LEU A 30 -4.55 19.99 -7.23
CA LEU A 30 -3.68 19.47 -8.30
C LEU A 30 -2.60 18.52 -7.77
N SER A 31 -1.96 18.88 -6.66
CA SER A 31 -0.91 18.08 -6.03
C SER A 31 -1.49 16.79 -5.44
N ASP A 32 -2.69 16.83 -4.86
CA ASP A 32 -3.41 15.65 -4.38
C ASP A 32 -3.72 14.68 -5.54
N CYS A 33 -4.21 15.21 -6.67
CA CYS A 33 -4.46 14.41 -7.88
C CYS A 33 -3.18 13.78 -8.42
N LEU A 34 -2.07 14.53 -8.46
CA LEU A 34 -0.78 14.01 -8.90
C LEU A 34 -0.24 12.94 -7.95
N ALA A 35 -0.38 13.13 -6.63
CA ALA A 35 0.03 12.15 -5.64
C ALA A 35 -0.79 10.85 -5.75
N ALA A 36 -2.10 10.97 -5.92
CA ALA A 36 -2.98 9.82 -6.14
C ALA A 36 -2.62 9.08 -7.45
N LEU A 37 -2.39 9.82 -8.54
CA LEU A 37 -1.97 9.23 -9.82
C LEU A 37 -0.63 8.51 -9.70
N ASN A 38 0.33 9.09 -8.97
CA ASN A 38 1.63 8.47 -8.76
C ASN A 38 1.50 7.14 -8.02
N VAL A 39 0.68 7.08 -6.97
CA VAL A 39 0.40 5.85 -6.24
C VAL A 39 -0.24 4.80 -7.13
N ILE A 40 -1.24 5.17 -7.93
CA ILE A 40 -1.89 4.24 -8.86
C ILE A 40 -0.88 3.66 -9.86
N LYS A 41 0.06 4.47 -10.36
CA LYS A 41 1.13 4.00 -11.25
C LYS A 41 2.09 3.04 -10.56
N ILE A 42 2.46 3.30 -9.32
CA ILE A 42 3.32 2.41 -8.53
C ILE A 42 2.61 1.07 -8.32
N MET A 43 1.36 1.09 -7.86
CA MET A 43 0.54 -0.12 -7.69
C MET A 43 0.40 -0.92 -8.98
N ALA A 44 0.25 -0.25 -10.14
CA ALA A 44 0.14 -0.92 -11.43
C ALA A 44 1.49 -1.47 -11.96
N ALA A 45 2.61 -0.92 -11.48
CA ALA A 45 3.94 -1.40 -11.81
C ALA A 45 4.46 -2.45 -10.82
N ASP A 46 3.76 -2.63 -9.69
CA ASP A 46 4.10 -3.62 -8.69
C ASP A 46 3.81 -5.04 -9.21
N SER A 47 4.63 -5.99 -8.81
CA SER A 47 4.54 -7.39 -9.25
C SER A 47 3.71 -8.20 -8.25
N ASP A 48 2.87 -9.12 -8.73
CA ASP A 48 2.18 -10.10 -7.86
C ASP A 48 3.15 -11.11 -7.20
N THR A 49 4.45 -11.05 -7.55
CA THR A 49 5.48 -11.89 -6.95
C THR A 49 5.78 -11.43 -5.53
N ILE A 50 5.33 -12.20 -4.55
CA ILE A 50 5.69 -12.01 -3.15
C ILE A 50 7.11 -12.58 -2.93
N GLU A 51 8.09 -11.71 -2.72
CA GLU A 51 9.43 -12.14 -2.32
C GLU A 51 9.46 -12.36 -0.80
N TYR A 52 9.66 -13.62 -0.41
CA TYR A 52 9.89 -13.98 0.98
C TYR A 52 11.38 -13.79 1.30
N PRO A 53 11.74 -13.24 2.47
CA PRO A 53 13.13 -13.18 2.90
C PRO A 53 13.71 -14.60 2.96
N GLU A 54 14.92 -14.78 2.43
CA GLU A 54 15.61 -16.09 2.40
C GLU A 54 15.57 -16.77 3.78
N GLY A 55 15.07 -18.01 3.82
CA GLY A 55 15.00 -18.82 5.03
C GLY A 55 13.65 -18.82 5.76
N VAL A 56 12.63 -18.14 5.25
CA VAL A 56 11.24 -18.30 5.70
C VAL A 56 10.51 -19.18 4.68
N GLU A 57 10.40 -20.48 4.97
CA GLU A 57 9.58 -21.38 4.15
C GLU A 57 8.10 -21.00 4.31
N PRO A 58 7.30 -21.00 3.22
CA PRO A 58 5.86 -20.80 3.34
C PRO A 58 5.28 -21.88 4.25
N LEU A 59 4.42 -21.48 5.19
CA LEU A 59 3.67 -22.43 5.99
C LEU A 59 2.77 -23.24 5.05
N ASP A 60 3.14 -24.50 4.79
CA ASP A 60 2.27 -25.45 4.11
C ASP A 60 0.95 -25.54 4.90
N GLU A 61 -0.18 -25.28 4.22
CA GLU A 61 -1.54 -25.36 4.78
C GLU A 61 -1.94 -26.77 5.22
#